data_AF-A0A3N9UU34-F1
#
_entry.id   AF-A0A3N9UU34-F1
#
_cell.length_a   1.000
_cell.length_b   1.000
_cell.length_c   1.000
_cell.angle_alpha   90.00
_cell.angle_beta   90.00
_cell.angle_gamma   90.00
#
_symmetry.space_group_name_H-M   'P 1'
#
loop_
_entity.id
_entity.type
_entity.pdbx_description
1 polymer ?
#
loop_
_entity_poly.entity_id
_entity_poly.type
_entity_poly.pdbx_seq_one_letter_code
_entity_poly.pdbx_strand_id
1 'polypeptide(L)'
;MIINIPLFSPPLLVAAALIALGFIAYVLSARVGVALIGAGSLIMGLVAINDLPAGFEAQGLALFGISAVVGGWMMYVAVKNG
;
A
#
# COMPACT_ATOMS: atom_id res chain seq x y z
N MET A 1 2.95 15.52 20.16
CA MET A 1 3.88 14.48 19.69
C MET A 1 3.64 14.30 18.21
N ILE A 2 4.63 14.58 17.37
CA ILE A 2 4.50 14.57 15.90
C ILE A 2 4.71 13.12 15.44
N ILE A 3 3.71 12.55 14.77
CA ILE A 3 3.86 11.30 14.02
C ILE A 3 4.86 11.60 12.89
N ASN A 4 6.13 11.25 13.09
CA ASN A 4 7.18 11.51 12.10
C ASN A 4 7.37 10.26 11.23
N ILE A 5 6.42 10.03 10.32
CA ILE A 5 6.63 9.04 9.26
C ILE A 5 7.57 9.70 8.25
N PRO A 6 8.75 9.13 7.96
CA PRO A 6 9.69 9.73 7.03
C PRO A 6 9.06 9.81 5.65
N LEU A 7 8.69 11.04 5.22
CA LEU A 7 8.14 11.35 3.89
C LEU A 7 9.03 10.87 2.73
N PHE A 8 10.31 10.63 3.00
CA PHE A 8 11.32 10.21 2.03
C PHE A 8 11.88 8.81 2.34
N SER A 9 11.04 7.86 2.76
CA SER A 9 11.48 6.46 2.80
C SER A 9 11.47 5.88 1.37
N PRO A 10 12.56 5.28 0.88
CA PRO A 10 12.59 4.66 -0.44
C PRO A 10 11.44 3.67 -0.70
N PRO A 11 11.02 2.83 0.27
CA PRO A 11 9.87 1.95 0.11
C PRO A 11 8.54 2.70 -0.09
N LEU A 12 8.31 3.80 0.63
CA LEU A 12 7.08 4.59 0.48
C LEU A 12 7.05 5.33 -0.86
N LEU A 13 8.20 5.76 -1.39
CA LEU A 13 8.30 6.34 -2.73
C LEU A 13 7.96 5.32 -3.82
N VAL A 14 8.44 4.08 -3.69
CA VAL A 14 8.08 2.99 -4.60
C VAL A 14 6.59 2.68 -4.50
N ALA A 15 6.03 2.62 -3.30
CA ALA A 15 4.60 2.42 -3.09
C ALA A 15 3.76 3.52 -3.75
N ALA A 16 4.14 4.78 -3.57
CA ALA A 16 3.45 5.92 -4.18
C ALA A 16 3.55 5.88 -5.72
N ALA A 17 4.71 5.55 -6.27
CA ALA A 17 4.91 5.39 -7.70
C ALA A 17 4.05 4.25 -8.28
N LEU A 18 3.98 3.10 -7.60
CA LEU A 18 3.13 1.97 -7.99
C LEU A 18 1.65 2.34 -7.99
N ILE A 19 1.19 3.06 -6.97
CA ILE A 19 -0.21 3.53 -6.91
C ILE A 19 -0.50 4.49 -8.06
N ALA A 20 0.37 5.48 -8.29
CA ALA A 20 0.20 6.45 -9.38
C ALA A 20 0.21 5.78 -10.76
N LEU A 21 1.18 4.89 -11.02
CA LEU A 21 1.23 4.09 -12.24
C LEU A 21 0.01 3.18 -12.37
N GLY A 22 -0.48 2.63 -11.27
CA GLY A 22 -1.68 1.81 -11.24
C GLY A 22 -2.94 2.58 -11.64
N PHE A 23 -3.09 3.83 -11.19
CA PHE A 23 -4.20 4.69 -11.64
C PHE A 23 -4.12 4.99 -13.14
N ILE A 24 -2.93 5.26 -13.67
CA ILE A 24 -2.73 5.49 -15.10
C ILE A 24 -3.03 4.21 -15.88
N ALA A 25 -2.49 3.07 -15.45
CA ALA A 25 -2.67 1.78 -16.09
C ALA A 25 -4.13 1.30 -16.02
N TYR A 26 -4.90 1.69 -15.00
CA TYR A 26 -6.31 1.31 -14.86
C TYR A 26 -7.16 1.75 -16.05
N VAL A 27 -6.83 2.89 -16.68
CA VAL A 27 -7.51 3.40 -17.89
C VAL A 27 -7.32 2.45 -19.09
N LEU A 28 -6.15 1.79 -19.18
CA LEU A 28 -5.82 0.88 -20.28
C LEU A 28 -6.21 -0.57 -19.96
N SER A 29 -6.05 -0.97 -18.69
CA SER A 29 -6.34 -2.31 -18.21
C SER A 29 -6.64 -2.25 -16.71
N ALA A 30 -7.91 -2.50 -16.37
CA ALA A 30 -8.33 -2.60 -14.98
C ALA A 30 -7.52 -3.65 -14.20
N ARG A 31 -7.12 -4.75 -14.87
CA ARG A 31 -6.28 -5.80 -14.29
C ARG A 31 -4.93 -5.27 -13.81
N VAL A 32 -4.18 -4.63 -14.72
CA VAL A 32 -2.84 -4.14 -14.42
C VAL A 32 -2.91 -2.97 -13.43
N GLY A 33 -3.91 -2.09 -13.59
CA GLY A 33 -4.12 -0.98 -12.66
C GLY A 33 -4.40 -1.46 -11.23
N VAL A 34 -5.34 -2.38 -11.04
CA VAL A 34 -5.67 -2.92 -9.71
C VAL A 34 -4.49 -3.68 -9.09
N ALA A 35 -3.73 -4.43 -9.89
CA ALA A 35 -2.53 -5.12 -9.39
C ALA A 35 -1.46 -4.13 -8.88
N LEU A 36 -1.19 -3.05 -9.62
CA LEU A 36 -0.20 -2.04 -9.25
C LEU A 36 -0.64 -1.22 -8.03
N ILE A 37 -1.91 -0.81 -7.98
CA ILE A 37 -2.48 -0.12 -6.81
C ILE A 37 -2.40 -1.04 -5.59
N GLY A 38 -2.81 -2.30 -5.74
CA GLY A 38 -2.75 -3.29 -4.66
C GLY A 38 -1.34 -3.51 -4.13
N ALA A 39 -0.35 -3.62 -5.01
CA ALA A 39 1.06 -3.76 -4.64
C ALA A 39 1.57 -2.55 -3.84
N GLY A 40 1.28 -1.33 -4.30
CA GLY A 40 1.67 -0.13 -3.58
C GLY A 40 0.96 0.02 -2.23
N SER A 41 -0.33 -0.29 -2.15
CA SER A 41 -1.09 -0.31 -0.88
C SER A 41 -0.53 -1.32 0.11
N LEU A 42 -0.12 -2.50 -0.36
CA LEU A 42 0.48 -3.53 0.47
C LEU A 42 1.83 -3.09 1.04
N ILE A 43 2.72 -2.56 0.20
CA ILE A 43 4.03 -2.05 0.63
C ILE A 43 3.86 -0.91 1.64
N MET A 44 2.97 0.04 1.37
CA MET A 44 2.70 1.16 2.26
C MET A 44 2.19 0.69 3.63
N GLY A 45 1.23 -0.24 3.66
CA GLY A 45 0.71 -0.81 4.91
C GLY A 45 1.79 -1.49 5.75
N LEU A 46 2.63 -2.31 5.13
CA LEU A 46 3.71 -3.01 5.83
C LEU A 46 4.79 -2.05 6.35
N VAL A 47 5.19 -1.05 5.56
CA VAL A 47 6.19 -0.06 5.99
C VAL A 47 5.64 0.79 7.13
N ALA A 48 4.40 1.25 7.01
CA ALA A 48 3.75 2.03 8.05
C ALA A 48 3.60 1.24 9.37
N ILE A 49 3.41 -0.07 9.34
CA ILE A 49 3.40 -0.91 10.55
C ILE A 49 4.80 -0.97 11.20
N ASN A 50 5.86 -1.10 10.41
CA ASN A 50 7.22 -1.23 10.93
C ASN A 50 7.77 0.09 11.50
N ASP A 51 7.35 1.23 10.95
CA ASP A 51 7.83 2.56 11.36
C ASP A 51 6.96 3.21 12.48
N LEU A 52 6.06 2.46 13.12
CA LEU A 52 5.21 2.99 14.19
C LEU A 52 6.02 3.31 15.47
N PRO A 53 5.79 4.48 16.09
CA PRO A 53 6.35 4.76 17.40
C PRO A 53 5.76 3.82 18.46
N ALA A 54 6.61 3.42 19.41
CA ALA A 54 6.21 2.60 20.55
C ALA A 54 5.01 3.23 21.29
N GLY A 55 3.99 2.41 21.55
CA GLY A 55 2.72 2.84 22.17
C GLY A 55 1.56 3.10 21.19
N PHE A 56 1.81 3.09 19.87
CA PHE A 56 0.76 3.21 18.83
C PHE A 56 0.54 1.94 18.01
N GLU A 57 1.17 0.83 18.39
CA GLU A 57 1.17 -0.43 17.65
C GLU A 57 -0.25 -0.93 17.36
N ALA A 58 -1.15 -0.92 18.34
CA ALA A 58 -2.52 -1.41 18.16
C ALA A 58 -3.34 -0.54 17.18
N GLN A 59 -3.24 0.78 17.26
CA GLN A 59 -3.98 1.67 16.34
C GLN A 59 -3.38 1.63 14.93
N GLY A 60 -2.05 1.63 14.83
CA GLY A 60 -1.36 1.55 13.55
C GLY A 60 -1.55 0.21 12.86
N LEU A 61 -1.55 -0.89 13.59
CA LEU A 61 -1.81 -2.22 13.03
C LEU A 61 -3.26 -2.36 12.57
N ALA A 62 -4.23 -1.76 13.25
CA ALA A 62 -5.61 -1.70 12.77
C ALA A 62 -5.73 -0.86 11.48
N LEU A 63 -5.14 0.34 11.43
CA LEU A 63 -5.28 1.24 10.28
C LEU A 63 -4.47 0.78 9.06
N PHE A 64 -3.20 0.43 9.25
CA PHE A 64 -2.28 0.04 8.18
C PHE A 64 -2.30 -1.48 7.90
N GLY A 65 -2.76 -2.30 8.84
CA GLY A 65 -2.98 -3.73 8.58
C GLY A 65 -4.12 -3.93 7.58
N ILE A 66 -5.19 -3.13 7.67
CA ILE A 66 -6.27 -3.16 6.68
C ILE A 66 -5.76 -2.79 5.29
N SER A 67 -4.89 -1.78 5.16
CA SER A 67 -4.34 -1.41 3.85
C SER A 67 -3.47 -2.52 3.26
N ALA A 68 -2.69 -3.22 4.09
CA ALA A 68 -1.93 -4.40 3.67
C ALA A 68 -2.83 -5.55 3.19
N VAL A 69 -3.89 -5.88 3.94
CA VAL A 69 -4.84 -6.94 3.57
C VAL A 69 -5.61 -6.59 2.29
N VAL A 70 -6.12 -5.37 2.20
CA VAL A 70 -6.85 -4.91 1.00
C VAL A 70 -5.93 -4.86 -0.21
N GLY A 71 -4.70 -4.36 -0.06
CA GLY A 71 -3.71 -4.35 -1.13
C GLY A 71 -3.40 -5.75 -1.65
N GLY A 72 -3.20 -6.71 -0.74
CA GLY A 72 -3.00 -8.13 -1.09
C GLY A 72 -4.22 -8.75 -1.78
N TRP A 73 -5.43 -8.44 -1.32
CA TRP A 73 -6.67 -8.88 -1.96
C TRP A 73 -6.81 -8.33 -3.38
N MET A 74 -6.52 -7.04 -3.60
CA MET A 74 -6.55 -6.42 -4.92
C MET A 74 -5.60 -7.11 -5.89
N MET A 75 -4.37 -7.42 -5.45
CA MET A 75 -3.42 -8.21 -6.25
C MET A 75 -3.95 -9.61 -6.56
N TYR A 76 -4.51 -10.31 -5.57
CA TYR A 76 -5.07 -11.65 -5.76
C TYR A 76 -6.21 -11.66 -6.80
N VAL A 77 -7.15 -10.72 -6.69
CA VAL A 77 -8.26 -10.58 -7.64
C VAL A 77 -7.77 -10.26 -9.04
N ALA A 78 -6.78 -9.38 -9.17
CA ALA A 78 -6.19 -9.03 -10.46
C ALA A 78 -5.51 -10.23 -11.15
N VAL A 79 -4.91 -11.14 -10.39
CA VAL A 79 -4.30 -12.37 -10.94
C VAL A 79 -5.34 -13.43 -11.26
N LYS A 80 -6.33 -13.64 -10.38
CA LYS A 80 -7.31 -14.72 -10.50
C LYS A 80 -8.34 -14.48 -11.60
N ASN A 81 -8.77 -13.24 -11.78
CA ASN A 81 -9.82 -12.89 -12.74
C ASN A 81 -9.23 -12.43 -14.09
N GLY A 82 -7.98 -12.81 -14.39
CA GLY A 82 -7.19 -12.34 -15.52
C GLY A 82 -6.94 -13.36 -16.62
#